data_AF-A0A9C7G817-F1
#
_entry.id   AF-A0A9C7G817-F1
#
_cell.length_a   1.000
_cell.length_b   1.000
_cell.length_c   1.000
_cell.angle_alpha   90.00
_cell.angle_beta   90.00
_cell.angle_gamma   90.00
#
_symmetry.space_group_name_H-M   'P 1'
#
loop_
_entity.id
_entity.type
_entity.pdbx_description
1 polymer ?
#
loop_
_entity_poly.entity_id
_entity_poly.type
_entity_poly.pdbx_seq_one_letter_code
_entity_poly.pdbx_strand_id
1 'polypeptide(L)'
;MIKEEIYFSIGFEGVNFGDDEEVARRNQFVNEFTAPFKIKCGFAGSGSINFNHPKIDQFLDSLEDYARKNNSVFDHNCGYYQKFYGESDWYKYLPINTIETTEYQGSLMSIKGAYIPPNVNIGIGFAARPFVSEKFKRVVEEHKLTGLEFLWCKDIGRYAPPQQWYMPVVLNFIGRGIDSPWVDGKLIEEYLNHRELGRIAVSRFKADCIDKNIELPSRLKKYLGMCISSEFLIDFNEGFLRDYLPKTDFAFGYFPGWQGFYISKKAKEILEDHHFIGKNDFLEPVFIHDELSYNSIQLDGKEPKPNYYYGRKIEIGNMAFEELKLLHQKAKEEYDENPKPYKEVTFKEALKIVNKEKRIRPNDFNKRLSSKEMKDSRINLPSNWIELLKKINGGYLNVECEILPLKEIETFSNEKQIVGLEFNEDYPQNRISIAKRADGDWYDLVLTKDSSTDCPVVQISLEGGDILREWKSIASFVYDMILDNND
;
A
#
# COMPACT_ATOMS: atom_id res chain seq x y z
N MET A 1 -2.74 23.26 5.14
CA MET A 1 -1.93 24.13 6.02
C MET A 1 -0.47 23.91 5.67
N ILE A 2 0.28 24.98 5.40
CA ILE A 2 1.73 24.88 5.18
C ILE A 2 2.41 24.88 6.55
N LYS A 3 3.31 23.93 6.77
CA LYS A 3 4.14 23.84 7.96
C LYS A 3 5.60 23.91 7.53
N GLU A 4 6.31 24.83 8.15
CA GLU A 4 7.73 25.04 7.90
C GLU A 4 8.50 24.47 9.08
N GLU A 5 9.59 23.75 8.81
CA GLU A 5 10.39 23.08 9.81
C GLU A 5 11.88 23.27 9.52
N ILE A 6 12.64 23.48 10.58
CA ILE A 6 14.09 23.30 10.56
C ILE A 6 14.37 21.87 10.99
N TYR A 7 15.12 21.15 10.17
CA TYR A 7 15.72 19.87 10.52
C TYR A 7 17.18 20.08 10.89
N PHE A 8 17.63 19.41 11.93
CA PHE A 8 18.97 19.52 12.46
C PHE A 8 19.46 18.17 12.94
N SER A 9 20.78 18.04 13.02
CA SER A 9 21.49 16.95 13.66
C SER A 9 22.57 17.57 14.54
N ILE A 10 22.63 17.18 15.81
CA ILE A 10 23.59 17.74 16.77
C ILE A 10 24.18 16.67 17.67
N GLY A 11 25.39 16.90 18.16
CA GLY A 11 26.00 16.09 19.21
C GLY A 11 26.54 14.75 18.73
N PHE A 12 26.55 14.48 17.42
CA PHE A 12 27.08 13.26 16.78
C PHE A 12 28.15 13.55 15.72
N GLU A 13 28.66 14.78 15.68
CA GLU A 13 29.76 15.22 14.84
C GLU A 13 31.01 14.39 15.19
N GLY A 14 31.60 13.73 14.19
CA GLY A 14 32.81 12.92 14.32
C GLY A 14 32.69 11.70 15.25
N VAL A 15 31.49 11.19 15.50
CA VAL A 15 31.28 10.07 16.44
C VAL A 15 31.83 8.74 15.91
N ASN A 16 32.34 7.89 16.82
CA ASN A 16 32.55 6.48 16.53
C ASN A 16 31.32 5.68 17.00
N PHE A 17 30.48 5.24 16.06
CA PHE A 17 29.26 4.48 16.37
C PHE A 17 29.52 3.09 17.00
N GLY A 18 30.78 2.65 17.09
CA GLY A 18 31.16 1.41 17.78
C GLY A 18 31.37 1.54 19.29
N ASP A 19 31.28 2.74 19.85
CA ASP A 19 31.41 3.00 21.29
C ASP A 19 30.03 3.30 21.92
N ASP A 20 29.44 2.29 22.56
CA ASP A 20 28.11 2.38 23.18
C ASP A 20 28.05 3.42 24.32
N GLU A 21 29.14 3.64 25.06
CA GLU A 21 29.20 4.63 26.14
C GLU A 21 29.23 6.06 25.56
N GLU A 22 30.02 6.28 24.50
CA GLU A 22 30.03 7.56 23.79
C GLU A 22 28.65 7.89 23.20
N VAL A 23 28.01 6.91 22.56
CA VAL A 23 26.67 7.04 21.99
C VAL A 23 25.64 7.36 23.08
N ALA A 24 25.67 6.66 24.22
CA ALA A 24 24.76 6.92 25.34
C ALA A 24 24.93 8.34 25.90
N ARG A 25 26.17 8.80 26.10
CA ARG A 25 26.47 10.15 26.58
C ARG A 25 25.99 11.23 25.62
N ARG A 26 26.20 11.05 24.31
CA ARG A 26 25.76 11.98 23.27
C ARG A 26 24.22 12.03 23.19
N ASN A 27 23.56 10.88 23.28
CA ASN A 27 22.09 10.84 23.37
C ASN A 27 21.55 11.60 24.59
N GLN A 28 22.20 11.45 25.76
CA GLN A 28 21.83 12.21 26.95
C GLN A 28 21.96 13.72 26.72
N PHE A 29 23.11 14.16 26.17
CA PHE A 29 23.31 15.57 25.82
C PHE A 29 22.22 16.10 24.87
N VAL A 30 21.91 15.37 23.79
CA VAL A 30 20.87 15.79 22.84
C VAL A 30 19.52 15.95 23.53
N ASN A 31 19.15 15.00 24.39
CA ASN A 31 17.90 15.07 25.15
C ASN A 31 17.86 16.29 26.08
N GLU A 32 18.96 16.57 26.79
CA GLU A 32 19.08 17.74 27.67
C GLU A 32 19.03 19.05 26.88
N PHE A 33 19.72 19.13 25.74
CA PHE A 33 19.74 20.30 24.87
C PHE A 33 18.36 20.60 24.28
N THR A 34 17.61 19.57 23.89
CA THR A 34 16.34 19.72 23.17
C THR A 34 15.10 19.76 24.06
N ALA A 35 15.19 19.27 25.30
CA ALA A 35 14.08 19.26 26.26
C ALA A 35 13.42 20.64 26.50
N PRO A 36 14.16 21.77 26.64
CA PRO A 36 13.56 23.10 26.83
C PRO A 36 12.64 23.55 25.68
N PHE A 37 12.86 22.98 24.50
CA PHE A 37 12.14 23.27 23.26
C PHE A 37 11.08 22.21 22.93
N LYS A 38 10.95 21.17 23.77
CA LYS A 38 10.03 20.03 23.58
C LYS A 38 10.22 19.31 22.25
N ILE A 39 11.45 19.30 21.73
CA ILE A 39 11.80 18.54 20.53
C ILE A 39 12.15 17.11 20.96
N LYS A 40 11.69 16.13 20.18
CA LYS A 40 12.14 14.75 20.31
C LYS A 40 13.13 14.45 19.19
N CYS A 41 14.30 13.98 19.55
CA CYS A 41 15.29 13.55 18.57
C CYS A 41 15.22 12.03 18.33
N GLY A 42 15.51 11.63 17.10
CA GLY A 42 15.68 10.26 16.67
C GLY A 42 17.15 9.84 16.68
N PHE A 43 17.49 8.94 15.75
CA PHE A 43 18.84 8.42 15.60
C PHE A 43 19.86 9.53 15.30
N ALA A 44 21.09 9.40 15.84
CA ALA A 44 22.20 10.33 15.64
C ALA A 44 21.88 11.80 15.97
N GLY A 45 20.99 12.03 16.95
CA GLY A 45 20.65 13.39 17.38
C GLY A 45 19.80 14.19 16.40
N SER A 46 19.28 13.52 15.36
CA SER A 46 18.40 14.15 14.37
C SER A 46 17.08 14.60 14.98
N GLY A 47 16.63 15.80 14.67
CA GLY A 47 15.36 16.34 15.14
C GLY A 47 14.79 17.39 14.19
N SER A 48 13.54 17.77 14.41
CA SER A 48 12.95 18.92 13.73
C SER A 48 12.20 19.83 14.69
N ILE A 49 12.20 21.13 14.39
CA ILE A 49 11.43 22.15 15.08
C ILE A 49 10.61 22.95 14.08
N ASN A 50 9.35 23.22 14.42
CA ASN A 50 8.49 24.08 13.62
C ASN A 50 9.06 25.50 13.57
N PHE A 51 9.12 26.10 12.38
CA PHE A 51 9.62 27.45 12.15
C PHE A 51 8.82 28.54 12.90
N ASN A 52 7.55 28.24 13.21
CA ASN A 52 6.65 29.07 14.01
C ASN A 52 6.61 28.66 15.49
N HIS A 53 7.52 27.80 15.95
CA HIS A 53 7.59 27.41 17.36
C HIS A 53 7.84 28.64 18.26
N PRO A 54 7.14 28.80 19.40
CA PRO A 54 7.28 30.00 20.26
C PRO A 54 8.69 30.25 20.79
N LYS A 55 9.54 29.22 20.81
CA LYS A 55 10.94 29.27 21.26
C LYS A 55 11.96 29.09 20.14
N ILE A 56 11.57 29.25 18.87
CA ILE A 56 12.49 29.03 17.74
C ILE A 56 13.72 29.93 17.81
N ASP A 57 13.57 31.20 18.19
CA ASP A 57 14.71 32.12 18.31
C ASP A 57 15.68 31.67 19.41
N GLN A 58 15.14 31.32 20.59
CA GLN A 58 15.94 30.77 21.71
C GLN A 58 16.66 29.46 21.32
N PHE A 59 16.02 28.62 20.50
CA PHE A 59 16.62 27.39 19.99
C PHE A 59 17.78 27.70 19.04
N LEU A 60 17.59 28.61 18.10
CA LEU A 60 18.65 29.04 17.16
C LEU A 60 19.82 29.72 17.89
N ASP A 61 19.55 30.52 18.91
CA ASP A 61 20.58 31.11 19.77
C ASP A 61 21.39 30.01 20.51
N SER A 62 20.70 28.99 21.02
CA SER A 62 21.34 27.87 21.72
C SER A 62 22.18 27.00 20.76
N LEU A 63 21.71 26.79 19.53
CA LEU A 63 22.46 26.10 18.48
C LEU A 63 23.71 26.89 18.08
N GLU A 64 23.60 28.20 17.93
CA GLU A 64 24.73 29.07 17.59
C GLU A 64 25.79 29.05 18.70
N ASP A 65 25.35 29.14 19.96
CA ASP A 65 26.23 29.01 21.11
C ASP A 65 26.93 27.65 21.16
N TYR A 66 26.21 26.58 20.85
CA TYR A 66 26.78 25.23 20.76
C TYR A 66 27.83 25.15 19.64
N ALA A 67 27.49 25.57 18.43
CA ALA A 67 28.38 25.54 17.26
C ALA A 67 29.66 26.33 17.55
N ARG A 68 29.53 27.53 18.12
CA ARG A 68 30.66 28.38 18.49
C ARG A 68 31.54 27.75 19.57
N LYS A 69 30.96 27.22 20.65
CA LYS A 69 31.72 26.61 21.77
C LYS A 69 32.49 25.37 21.35
N ASN A 70 31.97 24.61 20.39
CA ASN A 70 32.57 23.36 19.93
C ASN A 70 33.37 23.53 18.63
N ASN A 71 33.47 24.76 18.10
CA ASN A 71 34.05 25.03 16.78
C ASN A 71 33.49 24.11 15.69
N SER A 72 32.17 23.88 15.76
CA SER A 72 31.44 22.99 14.88
C SER A 72 30.76 23.79 13.78
N VAL A 73 30.74 23.22 12.58
CA VAL A 73 29.85 23.63 11.50
C VAL A 73 28.94 22.44 11.26
N PHE A 74 27.63 22.65 11.21
CA PHE A 74 26.71 21.54 10.97
C PHE A 74 26.85 21.06 9.53
N ASP A 75 27.35 19.82 9.40
CA ASP A 75 27.49 19.08 8.16
C ASP A 75 26.47 17.93 8.14
N HIS A 76 25.92 17.67 6.96
CA HIS A 76 24.88 16.67 6.72
C HIS A 76 23.60 16.83 7.60
N ASN A 77 22.48 16.23 7.19
CA ASN A 77 21.25 16.17 8.00
C ASN A 77 20.77 17.51 8.62
N CYS A 78 21.04 18.63 7.95
CA CYS A 78 20.52 19.95 8.28
C CYS A 78 19.71 20.47 7.09
N GLY A 79 18.61 21.17 7.37
CA GLY A 79 17.79 21.67 6.30
C GLY A 79 16.55 22.43 6.71
N TYR A 80 15.86 22.91 5.69
CA TYR A 80 14.60 23.60 5.78
C TYR A 80 13.55 22.85 4.96
N TYR A 81 12.43 22.53 5.58
CA TYR A 81 11.34 21.79 4.97
C TYR A 81 10.07 22.63 5.01
N GLN A 82 9.48 22.91 3.86
CA GLN A 82 8.13 23.44 3.76
C GLN A 82 7.21 22.31 3.30
N LYS A 83 6.36 21.84 4.22
CA LYS A 83 5.45 20.72 4.02
C LYS A 83 4.00 21.16 4.06
N PHE A 84 3.23 20.79 3.05
CA PHE A 84 1.80 20.98 2.93
C PHE A 84 1.10 19.81 3.61
N TYR A 85 0.36 20.12 4.66
CA TYR A 85 -0.50 19.19 5.37
C TYR A 85 -1.94 19.65 5.16
N GLY A 86 -2.61 19.06 4.17
CA GLY A 86 -3.98 19.43 3.82
C GLY A 86 -4.52 18.57 2.70
N GLU A 87 -5.80 18.79 2.43
CA GLU A 87 -6.46 18.25 1.25
C GLU A 87 -5.87 18.89 -0.01
N SER A 88 -5.59 18.05 -1.00
CA SER A 88 -5.21 18.43 -2.34
C SER A 88 -6.10 17.74 -3.36
N ASP A 89 -6.12 18.25 -4.59
CA ASP A 89 -6.72 17.57 -5.73
C ASP A 89 -5.88 16.39 -6.22
N TRP A 90 -4.59 16.34 -5.86
CA TRP A 90 -3.65 15.31 -6.26
C TRP A 90 -2.70 14.92 -5.13
N TYR A 91 -2.33 13.65 -5.11
CA TYR A 91 -1.45 13.07 -4.10
C TYR A 91 -0.40 12.18 -4.74
N LYS A 92 0.82 12.26 -4.21
CA LYS A 92 1.90 11.33 -4.48
C LYS A 92 1.73 10.12 -3.58
N TYR A 93 1.49 8.96 -4.18
CA TYR A 93 1.21 7.71 -3.49
C TYR A 93 2.32 6.69 -3.71
N LEU A 94 2.89 6.22 -2.60
CA LEU A 94 3.89 5.15 -2.57
C LEU A 94 3.44 4.07 -1.56
N PRO A 95 3.02 2.88 -2.04
CA PRO A 95 2.63 1.78 -1.16
C PRO A 95 3.83 1.26 -0.36
N ILE A 96 3.64 0.83 0.89
CA ILE A 96 4.76 0.35 1.73
C ILE A 96 4.97 -1.15 1.65
N ASN A 97 3.92 -1.91 1.32
CA ASN A 97 4.03 -3.36 1.25
C ASN A 97 5.05 -3.76 0.17
N THR A 98 6.08 -4.50 0.54
CA THR A 98 7.03 -5.06 -0.42
C THR A 98 6.54 -6.42 -0.92
N ILE A 99 6.73 -6.68 -2.21
CA ILE A 99 6.46 -7.96 -2.85
C ILE A 99 7.80 -8.51 -3.35
N GLU A 100 8.48 -9.24 -2.47
CA GLU A 100 9.81 -9.80 -2.74
C GLU A 100 9.79 -10.99 -3.71
N THR A 101 8.60 -11.40 -4.15
CA THR A 101 8.38 -12.59 -4.99
C THR A 101 8.31 -12.27 -6.49
N THR A 102 8.73 -11.07 -6.88
CA THR A 102 8.78 -10.63 -8.29
C THR A 102 10.10 -11.02 -8.94
N GLU A 103 10.03 -11.58 -10.14
CA GLU A 103 11.21 -11.84 -10.98
C GLU A 103 11.07 -11.05 -12.29
N TYR A 104 12.15 -10.39 -12.69
CA TYR A 104 12.21 -9.68 -13.96
C TYR A 104 12.88 -10.56 -15.01
N GLN A 105 12.13 -11.00 -16.02
CA GLN A 105 12.62 -11.79 -17.15
C GLN A 105 12.53 -11.01 -18.46
N GLY A 106 12.96 -9.75 -18.47
CA GLY A 106 12.81 -8.88 -19.65
C GLY A 106 11.37 -8.37 -19.80
N SER A 107 10.81 -8.42 -21.01
CA SER A 107 9.53 -7.79 -21.33
C SER A 107 8.30 -8.33 -20.59
N LEU A 108 8.42 -9.52 -19.97
CA LEU A 108 7.34 -10.16 -19.23
C LEU A 108 7.58 -10.09 -17.71
N MET A 109 6.73 -9.32 -17.04
CA MET A 109 6.73 -9.26 -15.57
C MET A 109 6.24 -10.57 -14.98
N SER A 110 7.03 -11.14 -14.06
CA SER A 110 6.72 -12.41 -13.42
C SER A 110 6.64 -12.29 -11.91
N ILE A 111 5.81 -13.12 -11.29
CA ILE A 111 5.52 -13.08 -9.85
C ILE A 111 5.27 -14.49 -9.31
N LYS A 112 5.56 -14.74 -8.03
CA LYS A 112 5.09 -15.95 -7.33
C LYS A 112 3.90 -15.57 -6.46
N GLY A 113 2.72 -15.45 -7.07
CA GLY A 113 1.54 -14.85 -6.44
C GLY A 113 1.03 -15.61 -5.22
N ALA A 114 1.18 -16.95 -5.20
CA ALA A 114 0.77 -17.79 -4.08
C ALA A 114 1.51 -17.54 -2.76
N TYR A 115 2.63 -16.79 -2.78
CA TYR A 115 3.39 -16.43 -1.58
C TYR A 115 3.10 -15.01 -1.10
N ILE A 116 2.28 -14.25 -1.84
CA ILE A 116 1.89 -12.90 -1.43
C ILE A 116 0.74 -13.03 -0.43
N PRO A 117 0.83 -12.36 0.74
CA PRO A 117 -0.25 -12.41 1.70
C PRO A 117 -1.55 -11.90 1.06
N PRO A 118 -2.67 -12.61 1.22
CA PRO A 118 -3.87 -12.35 0.44
C PRO A 118 -4.56 -11.02 0.80
N ASN A 119 -4.21 -10.42 1.94
CA ASN A 119 -4.67 -9.10 2.34
C ASN A 119 -3.86 -7.94 1.74
N VAL A 120 -2.86 -8.23 0.90
CA VAL A 120 -2.11 -7.21 0.16
C VAL A 120 -2.80 -7.05 -1.19
N ASN A 121 -3.25 -5.84 -1.49
CA ASN A 121 -3.87 -5.50 -2.78
C ASN A 121 -3.00 -4.59 -3.64
N ILE A 122 -2.04 -3.91 -2.99
CA ILE A 122 -1.05 -3.05 -3.63
C ILE A 122 0.28 -3.32 -2.94
N GLY A 123 1.35 -3.49 -3.71
CA GLY A 123 2.69 -3.58 -3.17
C GLY A 123 3.76 -3.17 -4.18
N ILE A 124 4.98 -3.10 -3.70
CA ILE A 124 6.16 -2.67 -4.44
C ILE A 124 7.11 -3.86 -4.60
N GLY A 125 7.41 -4.24 -5.84
CA GLY A 125 8.39 -5.29 -6.13
C GLY A 125 9.78 -4.75 -6.46
N PHE A 126 10.55 -5.56 -7.18
CA PHE A 126 11.91 -5.20 -7.61
C PHE A 126 11.95 -3.85 -8.34
N ALA A 127 13.01 -3.08 -8.10
CA ALA A 127 13.24 -1.73 -8.64
C ALA A 127 12.20 -0.67 -8.25
N ALA A 128 11.36 -0.94 -7.25
CA ALA A 128 10.27 -0.08 -6.76
C ALA A 128 8.99 -0.06 -7.62
N ARG A 129 8.76 -1.06 -8.48
CA ARG A 129 7.56 -1.10 -9.34
C ARG A 129 6.30 -1.46 -8.55
N PRO A 130 5.17 -0.78 -8.77
CA PRO A 130 3.93 -1.14 -8.13
C PRO A 130 3.31 -2.38 -8.80
N PHE A 131 2.66 -3.21 -7.99
CA PHE A 131 1.85 -4.35 -8.40
C PHE A 131 0.53 -4.28 -7.66
N VAL A 132 -0.53 -4.66 -8.35
CA VAL A 132 -1.90 -4.59 -7.84
C VAL A 132 -2.62 -5.91 -8.03
N SER A 133 -3.50 -6.24 -7.11
CA SER A 133 -4.33 -7.44 -7.21
C SER A 133 -5.44 -7.27 -8.25
N GLU A 134 -6.04 -8.39 -8.67
CA GLU A 134 -7.31 -8.40 -9.42
C GLU A 134 -8.39 -7.56 -8.72
N LYS A 135 -8.45 -7.62 -7.39
CA LYS A 135 -9.43 -6.84 -6.61
C LYS A 135 -9.25 -5.33 -6.79
N PHE A 136 -8.02 -4.84 -6.74
CA PHE A 136 -7.73 -3.43 -7.03
C PHE A 136 -8.15 -3.05 -8.46
N LYS A 137 -7.81 -3.89 -9.44
CA LYS A 137 -8.17 -3.68 -10.85
C LYS A 137 -9.69 -3.58 -11.02
N ARG A 138 -10.47 -4.48 -10.43
CA ARG A 138 -11.94 -4.45 -10.49
C ARG A 138 -12.53 -3.16 -9.93
N VAL A 139 -12.10 -2.74 -8.74
CA VAL A 139 -12.56 -1.49 -8.13
C VAL A 139 -12.25 -0.28 -9.03
N VAL A 140 -11.07 -0.25 -9.66
CA VAL A 140 -10.71 0.79 -10.65
C VAL A 140 -11.67 0.78 -11.84
N GLU A 141 -11.99 -0.41 -12.38
CA GLU A 141 -12.88 -0.58 -13.53
C GLU A 141 -14.35 -0.21 -13.20
N GLU A 142 -14.87 -0.67 -12.07
CA GLU A 142 -16.24 -0.42 -11.59
C GLU A 142 -16.49 1.06 -11.32
N HIS A 143 -15.53 1.73 -10.66
CA HIS A 143 -15.60 3.16 -10.38
C HIS A 143 -15.17 4.02 -11.56
N LYS A 144 -14.83 3.40 -12.69
CA LYS A 144 -14.40 4.05 -13.93
C LYS A 144 -13.26 5.04 -13.68
N LEU A 145 -12.29 4.64 -12.85
CA LEU A 145 -11.09 5.43 -12.62
C LEU A 145 -10.18 5.31 -13.85
N THR A 146 -9.63 6.43 -14.29
CA THR A 146 -8.91 6.55 -15.57
C THR A 146 -7.40 6.74 -15.39
N GLY A 147 -6.64 6.43 -16.44
CA GLY A 147 -5.20 6.71 -16.50
C GLY A 147 -4.29 5.52 -16.18
N LEU A 148 -4.89 4.37 -15.89
CA LEU A 148 -4.20 3.09 -15.76
C LEU A 148 -4.59 2.14 -16.89
N GLU A 149 -3.63 1.33 -17.29
CA GLU A 149 -3.86 0.02 -17.89
C GLU A 149 -3.22 -1.07 -17.05
N PHE A 150 -3.64 -2.31 -17.22
CA PHE A 150 -3.19 -3.42 -16.39
C PHE A 150 -2.57 -4.51 -17.26
N LEU A 151 -1.29 -4.81 -17.01
CA LEU A 151 -0.63 -5.96 -17.62
C LEU A 151 -0.57 -7.12 -16.62
N TRP A 152 -1.12 -8.28 -16.99
CA TRP A 152 -1.13 -9.46 -16.13
C TRP A 152 0.29 -9.91 -15.79
N CYS A 153 0.61 -10.10 -14.53
CA CYS A 153 1.93 -10.62 -14.13
C CYS A 153 1.95 -12.14 -14.26
N LYS A 154 2.90 -12.67 -15.02
CA LYS A 154 3.04 -14.10 -15.20
C LYS A 154 3.32 -14.79 -13.87
N ASP A 155 2.40 -15.65 -13.43
CA ASP A 155 2.67 -16.45 -12.25
C ASP A 155 3.70 -17.54 -12.59
N ILE A 156 4.85 -17.51 -11.92
CA ILE A 156 5.94 -18.49 -12.01
C ILE A 156 6.06 -19.36 -10.75
N GLY A 157 5.14 -19.21 -9.81
CA GLY A 157 5.06 -20.01 -8.60
C GLY A 157 4.67 -21.46 -8.88
N ARG A 158 4.90 -22.34 -7.90
CA ARG A 158 4.47 -23.74 -7.96
C ARG A 158 2.96 -23.90 -7.82
N TYR A 159 2.32 -23.00 -7.08
CA TYR A 159 0.92 -23.08 -6.70
C TYR A 159 0.12 -21.95 -7.34
N ALA A 160 -1.16 -22.18 -7.59
CA ALA A 160 -2.08 -21.14 -8.01
C ALA A 160 -2.16 -20.05 -6.93
N PRO A 161 -2.12 -18.77 -7.34
CA PRO A 161 -2.25 -17.68 -6.39
C PRO A 161 -3.72 -17.55 -5.94
N PRO A 162 -3.98 -17.07 -4.71
CA PRO A 162 -5.35 -16.83 -4.24
C PRO A 162 -6.06 -15.70 -5.02
N GLN A 163 -5.29 -14.82 -5.66
CA GLN A 163 -5.79 -13.78 -6.55
C GLN A 163 -4.75 -13.52 -7.65
N GLN A 164 -5.21 -13.13 -8.82
CA GLN A 164 -4.33 -12.73 -9.92
C GLN A 164 -3.69 -11.36 -9.63
N TRP A 165 -2.54 -11.12 -10.23
CA TRP A 165 -1.75 -9.90 -10.03
C TRP A 165 -1.45 -9.23 -11.35
N TYR A 166 -1.39 -7.90 -11.30
CA TYR A 166 -1.19 -7.04 -12.45
C TYR A 166 -0.13 -6.00 -12.14
N MET A 167 0.61 -5.61 -13.17
CA MET A 167 1.39 -4.39 -13.14
C MET A 167 0.53 -3.26 -13.71
N PRO A 168 0.21 -2.23 -12.92
CA PRO A 168 -0.48 -1.05 -13.43
C PRO A 168 0.50 -0.18 -14.21
N VAL A 169 0.10 0.18 -15.43
CA VAL A 169 0.86 1.03 -16.35
C VAL A 169 0.13 2.35 -16.45
N VAL A 170 0.81 3.42 -16.05
CA VAL A 170 0.23 4.75 -16.04
C VAL A 170 0.44 5.41 -17.39
N LEU A 171 -0.64 5.82 -18.03
CA LEU A 171 -0.62 6.37 -19.38
C LEU A 171 -0.45 7.88 -19.43
N ASN A 172 -0.80 8.57 -18.34
CA ASN A 172 -0.82 10.02 -18.29
C ASN A 172 0.34 10.55 -17.47
N PHE A 173 0.99 11.59 -18.00
CA PHE A 173 2.02 12.34 -17.29
C PHE A 173 1.39 13.44 -16.45
N ILE A 174 1.73 13.50 -15.15
CA ILE A 174 1.21 14.52 -14.22
C ILE A 174 1.68 15.93 -14.61
N GLY A 175 2.87 16.02 -15.21
CA GLY A 175 3.56 17.26 -15.53
C GLY A 175 5.01 17.23 -15.07
N ARG A 176 5.79 18.21 -15.53
CA ARG A 176 7.13 18.52 -15.04
C ARG A 176 7.09 19.34 -13.77
N GLY A 177 5.99 20.08 -13.54
CA GLY A 177 5.78 20.90 -12.35
C GLY A 177 6.33 22.31 -12.47
N ILE A 178 6.47 22.93 -11.30
CA ILE A 178 6.92 24.31 -11.11
C ILE A 178 8.18 24.31 -10.24
N ASP A 179 9.24 24.99 -10.69
CA ASP A 179 10.41 25.21 -9.85
C ASP A 179 10.05 26.00 -8.59
N SER A 180 10.70 25.64 -7.48
CA SER A 180 10.65 26.42 -6.25
C SER A 180 10.96 27.90 -6.54
N PRO A 181 10.25 28.85 -5.92
CA PRO A 181 10.50 30.28 -6.12
C PRO A 181 11.86 30.74 -5.59
N TRP A 182 12.58 29.89 -4.85
CA TRP A 182 13.87 30.23 -4.23
C TRP A 182 15.07 29.78 -5.04
N VAL A 183 14.88 28.91 -6.03
CA VAL A 183 15.99 28.26 -6.71
C VAL A 183 16.42 29.03 -7.95
N ASP A 184 17.73 29.15 -8.16
CA ASP A 184 18.28 29.72 -9.40
C ASP A 184 18.16 28.67 -10.52
N GLY A 185 17.20 28.90 -11.43
CA GLY A 185 16.96 28.02 -12.56
C GLY A 185 18.20 27.77 -13.44
N LYS A 186 19.13 28.72 -13.52
CA LYS A 186 20.35 28.58 -14.33
C LYS A 186 21.36 27.63 -13.69
N LEU A 187 21.50 27.68 -12.36
CA LEU A 187 22.39 26.78 -11.64
C LEU A 187 21.92 25.33 -11.79
N ILE A 188 20.61 25.09 -11.78
CA ILE A 188 20.05 23.75 -11.91
C ILE A 188 20.28 23.14 -13.30
N GLU A 189 20.23 23.91 -14.38
CA GLU A 189 20.43 23.41 -15.75
C GLU A 189 21.77 22.65 -15.89
N GLU A 190 22.77 23.02 -15.08
CA GLU A 190 24.07 22.35 -15.05
C GLU A 190 24.04 21.00 -14.27
N TYR A 191 23.21 20.90 -13.23
CA TYR A 191 23.13 19.72 -12.34
C TYR A 191 22.14 18.63 -12.81
N LEU A 192 21.03 18.98 -13.46
CA LEU A 192 19.95 18.06 -13.80
C LEU A 192 19.89 17.77 -15.31
N ASN A 193 20.97 17.20 -15.85
CA ASN A 193 21.06 16.77 -17.25
C ASN A 193 20.31 15.44 -17.50
N HIS A 194 18.98 15.43 -17.37
CA HIS A 194 18.14 14.33 -17.84
C HIS A 194 17.78 14.53 -19.33
N ARG A 195 18.77 14.29 -20.21
CA ARG A 195 18.72 14.67 -21.63
C ARG A 195 17.65 13.97 -22.47
N GLU A 196 17.09 12.84 -22.02
CA GLU A 196 16.16 12.06 -22.84
C GLU A 196 14.70 12.55 -22.76
N LEU A 197 14.31 13.21 -21.67
CA LEU A 197 12.93 13.64 -21.40
C LEU A 197 12.82 15.10 -20.95
N GLY A 198 13.96 15.78 -20.88
CA GLY A 198 14.14 17.13 -20.37
C GLY A 198 14.06 17.23 -18.85
N ARG A 199 14.12 18.47 -18.36
CA ARG A 199 14.28 18.77 -16.93
C ARG A 199 12.94 18.74 -16.19
N ILE A 200 12.94 18.24 -14.96
CA ILE A 200 11.80 18.28 -14.04
C ILE A 200 11.89 19.47 -13.10
N ALA A 201 10.77 19.82 -12.48
CA ALA A 201 10.73 20.89 -11.49
C ALA A 201 11.59 20.55 -10.28
N VAL A 202 12.23 21.58 -9.75
CA VAL A 202 13.05 21.47 -8.55
C VAL A 202 12.27 21.98 -7.34
N SER A 203 11.78 21.03 -6.54
CA SER A 203 11.24 21.29 -5.21
C SER A 203 12.26 21.02 -4.10
N ARG A 204 13.33 20.26 -4.39
CA ARG A 204 14.40 19.90 -3.45
C ARG A 204 15.77 20.25 -3.99
N PHE A 205 16.54 21.04 -3.25
CA PHE A 205 17.85 21.54 -3.68
C PHE A 205 18.74 21.89 -2.48
N LYS A 206 20.03 22.14 -2.75
CA LYS A 206 21.00 22.57 -1.74
C LYS A 206 21.02 24.11 -1.63
N ALA A 207 21.41 24.64 -0.48
CA ALA A 207 21.36 26.09 -0.24
C ALA A 207 22.28 26.91 -1.18
N ASP A 208 23.30 26.30 -1.77
CA ASP A 208 24.15 26.93 -2.80
C ASP A 208 23.41 27.21 -4.11
N CYS A 209 22.25 26.57 -4.33
CA CYS A 209 21.40 26.76 -5.49
C CYS A 209 20.32 27.84 -5.28
N ILE A 210 20.30 28.52 -4.13
CA ILE A 210 19.36 29.62 -3.87
C ILE A 210 19.71 30.82 -4.78
N ASP A 211 18.70 31.39 -5.44
CA ASP A 211 18.86 32.64 -6.19
C ASP A 211 19.30 33.77 -5.24
N LYS A 212 20.41 34.43 -5.58
CA LYS A 212 21.03 35.49 -4.79
C LYS A 212 20.13 36.71 -4.58
N ASN A 213 19.10 36.88 -5.41
CA ASN A 213 18.13 37.96 -5.30
C ASN A 213 16.99 37.64 -4.32
N ILE A 214 16.92 36.41 -3.80
CA ILE A 214 15.87 35.99 -2.87
C ILE A 214 16.18 36.47 -1.46
N GLU A 215 15.23 37.18 -0.87
CA GLU A 215 15.31 37.54 0.53
C GLU A 215 14.83 36.39 1.43
N LEU A 216 15.78 35.65 2.00
CA LEU A 216 15.47 34.60 2.97
C LEU A 216 14.98 35.18 4.31
N PRO A 217 14.05 34.50 5.02
CA PRO A 217 13.64 34.87 6.37
C PRO A 217 14.84 34.96 7.33
N SER A 218 14.83 35.93 8.24
CA SER A 218 15.95 36.19 9.17
C SER A 218 16.36 34.95 9.99
N ARG A 219 15.39 34.18 10.47
CA ARG A 219 15.61 32.91 11.19
C ARG A 219 16.32 31.87 10.33
N LEU A 220 15.94 31.76 9.05
CA LEU A 220 16.57 30.83 8.12
C LEU A 220 17.99 31.28 7.75
N LYS A 221 18.19 32.58 7.50
CA LYS A 221 19.54 33.16 7.31
C LYS A 221 20.45 32.86 8.50
N LYS A 222 19.93 33.02 9.72
CA LYS A 222 20.67 32.68 10.94
C LYS A 222 21.04 31.20 10.98
N TYR A 223 20.08 30.31 10.73
CA TYR A 223 20.33 28.87 10.75
C TYR A 223 21.35 28.43 9.69
N LEU A 224 21.16 28.89 8.45
CA LEU A 224 22.06 28.62 7.33
C LEU A 224 23.49 29.09 7.60
N GLY A 225 23.67 30.20 8.34
CA GLY A 225 24.98 30.72 8.73
C GLY A 225 25.79 29.78 9.65
N MET A 226 25.17 28.73 10.21
CA MET A 226 25.82 27.72 11.05
C MET A 226 26.07 26.39 10.30
N CYS A 227 25.66 26.29 9.04
CA CYS A 227 25.67 25.05 8.26
C CYS A 227 26.57 25.15 7.02
N ILE A 228 27.02 24.01 6.51
CA ILE A 228 27.68 23.95 5.19
C ILE A 228 26.61 24.11 4.09
N SER A 229 26.66 25.19 3.32
CA SER A 229 25.63 25.49 2.31
C SER A 229 25.49 24.40 1.22
N SER A 230 26.58 23.73 0.85
CA SER A 230 26.57 22.61 -0.11
C SER A 230 25.99 21.31 0.46
N GLU A 231 25.55 21.31 1.72
CA GLU A 231 24.96 20.15 2.40
C GLU A 231 23.62 20.47 3.06
N PHE A 232 23.32 21.75 3.25
CA PHE A 232 22.03 22.21 3.73
C PHE A 232 20.94 21.95 2.69
N LEU A 233 19.98 21.10 3.04
CA LEU A 233 18.87 20.74 2.16
C LEU A 233 17.70 21.72 2.31
N ILE A 234 17.17 22.20 1.19
CA ILE A 234 15.90 22.91 1.12
C ILE A 234 14.92 22.00 0.39
N ASP A 235 13.75 21.78 1.01
CA ASP A 235 12.74 20.84 0.53
C ASP A 235 11.36 21.49 0.59
N PHE A 236 10.73 21.65 -0.57
CA PHE A 236 9.36 22.11 -0.74
C PHE A 236 8.50 20.94 -1.21
N ASN A 237 7.19 21.04 -1.01
CA ASN A 237 6.26 20.18 -1.76
C ASN A 237 6.41 20.43 -3.26
N GLU A 238 6.22 19.36 -4.00
CA GLU A 238 6.06 19.45 -5.45
C GLU A 238 4.82 20.27 -5.78
N GLY A 239 4.96 21.15 -6.78
CA GLY A 239 3.94 22.07 -7.23
C GLY A 239 3.62 21.88 -8.71
N PHE A 240 2.33 21.94 -9.06
CA PHE A 240 1.86 21.92 -10.45
C PHE A 240 0.85 23.03 -10.70
N LEU A 241 0.81 23.52 -11.94
CA LEU A 241 -0.25 24.43 -12.38
C LEU A 241 -1.49 23.65 -12.76
N ARG A 242 -2.65 24.09 -12.27
CA ARG A 242 -3.95 23.44 -12.51
C ARG A 242 -4.23 23.22 -14.00
N ASP A 243 -3.89 24.20 -14.83
CA ASP A 243 -4.14 24.17 -16.28
C ASP A 243 -3.39 23.04 -17.02
N TYR A 244 -2.34 22.48 -16.42
CA TYR A 244 -1.52 21.43 -17.02
C TYR A 244 -1.80 20.03 -16.48
N LEU A 245 -2.62 19.93 -15.42
CA LEU A 245 -2.98 18.65 -14.82
C LEU A 245 -3.75 17.78 -15.82
N PRO A 246 -3.47 16.47 -15.86
CA PRO A 246 -4.21 15.56 -16.73
C PRO A 246 -5.65 15.40 -16.23
N LYS A 247 -6.60 15.26 -17.17
CA LYS A 247 -8.00 14.93 -16.88
C LYS A 247 -8.14 13.43 -16.65
N THR A 248 -7.53 12.94 -15.58
CA THR A 248 -7.46 11.52 -15.27
C THR A 248 -7.36 11.29 -13.76
N ASP A 249 -7.44 10.04 -13.32
CA ASP A 249 -7.39 9.68 -11.90
C ASP A 249 -6.01 9.18 -11.46
N PHE A 250 -5.21 8.68 -12.41
CA PHE A 250 -3.86 8.18 -12.19
C PHE A 250 -2.88 8.79 -13.19
N ALA A 251 -1.74 9.27 -12.68
CA ALA A 251 -0.67 9.85 -13.49
C ALA A 251 0.71 9.44 -12.96
N PHE A 252 1.72 9.44 -13.82
CA PHE A 252 3.11 9.26 -13.42
C PHE A 252 3.84 10.60 -13.43
N GLY A 253 4.84 10.74 -12.58
CA GLY A 253 5.83 11.82 -12.67
C GLY A 253 7.20 11.23 -12.97
N TYR A 254 8.08 12.09 -13.48
CA TYR A 254 9.43 11.68 -13.79
C TYR A 254 10.33 12.02 -12.60
N PHE A 255 10.80 11.02 -11.86
CA PHE A 255 11.85 11.22 -10.87
C PHE A 255 12.80 10.02 -10.91
N PRO A 256 14.13 10.22 -10.99
CA PRO A 256 15.08 9.12 -10.94
C PRO A 256 14.87 8.29 -9.66
N GLY A 257 14.44 7.04 -9.80
CA GLY A 257 14.24 6.11 -8.70
C GLY A 257 12.88 6.17 -8.00
N TRP A 258 11.96 7.06 -8.38
CA TRP A 258 10.58 7.04 -7.89
C TRP A 258 9.66 6.35 -8.89
N GLN A 259 8.90 5.37 -8.42
CA GLN A 259 8.00 4.53 -9.23
C GLN A 259 6.62 4.40 -8.56
N GLY A 260 6.18 5.44 -7.84
CA GLY A 260 4.84 5.51 -7.26
C GLY A 260 3.80 6.05 -8.25
N PHE A 261 2.57 6.24 -7.76
CA PHE A 261 1.48 6.88 -8.51
C PHE A 261 1.33 8.33 -8.08
N TYR A 262 0.91 9.19 -9.01
CA TYR A 262 0.07 10.32 -8.63
C TYR A 262 -1.37 9.88 -8.75
N ILE A 263 -2.16 10.11 -7.70
CA ILE A 263 -3.57 9.78 -7.66
C ILE A 263 -4.39 11.06 -7.44
N SER A 264 -5.50 11.19 -8.17
CA SER A 264 -6.45 12.25 -7.95
C SER A 264 -7.11 12.10 -6.57
N LYS A 265 -7.71 13.17 -6.05
CA LYS A 265 -8.52 13.12 -4.84
C LYS A 265 -9.63 12.08 -4.92
N LYS A 266 -10.32 12.00 -6.07
CA LYS A 266 -11.35 10.99 -6.35
C LYS A 266 -10.80 9.56 -6.22
N ALA A 267 -9.65 9.28 -6.84
CA ALA A 267 -9.02 7.97 -6.72
C ALA A 267 -8.62 7.67 -5.27
N LYS A 268 -7.99 8.62 -4.58
CA LYS A 268 -7.62 8.49 -3.16
C LYS A 268 -8.84 8.08 -2.33
N GLU A 269 -9.94 8.82 -2.41
CA GLU A 269 -11.15 8.56 -1.61
C GLU A 269 -11.70 7.15 -1.87
N ILE A 270 -11.83 6.75 -3.14
CA ILE A 270 -12.30 5.40 -3.50
C ILE A 270 -11.34 4.31 -2.99
N LEU A 271 -10.04 4.51 -3.12
CA LEU A 271 -9.04 3.54 -2.65
C LEU A 271 -8.99 3.46 -1.11
N GLU A 272 -9.25 4.56 -0.40
CA GLU A 272 -9.39 4.58 1.07
C GLU A 272 -10.66 3.84 1.52
N ASP A 273 -11.79 4.10 0.85
CA ASP A 273 -13.08 3.45 1.12
C ASP A 273 -13.01 1.93 0.95
N HIS A 274 -12.23 1.46 -0.03
CA HIS A 274 -11.99 0.03 -0.28
C HIS A 274 -10.79 -0.54 0.50
N HIS A 275 -10.21 0.25 1.41
CA HIS A 275 -9.09 -0.13 2.28
C HIS A 275 -7.83 -0.61 1.54
N PHE A 276 -7.58 -0.05 0.35
CA PHE A 276 -6.35 -0.31 -0.40
C PHE A 276 -5.20 0.60 -0.02
N ILE A 277 -5.48 1.79 0.50
CA ILE A 277 -4.49 2.67 1.10
C ILE A 277 -4.38 2.33 2.58
N GLY A 278 -3.25 1.75 2.96
CA GLY A 278 -2.94 1.42 4.34
C GLY A 278 -2.64 2.66 5.18
N LYS A 279 -2.91 2.60 6.49
CA LYS A 279 -2.61 3.68 7.44
C LYS A 279 -1.17 4.18 7.40
N ASN A 280 -0.24 3.28 7.05
CA ASN A 280 1.17 3.61 7.00
C ASN A 280 1.60 4.08 5.62
N ASP A 281 0.83 3.83 4.56
CA ASP A 281 1.26 4.14 3.20
C ASP A 281 1.62 5.60 3.05
N PHE A 282 2.62 5.86 2.20
CA PHE A 282 3.07 7.21 1.99
C PHE A 282 2.14 7.89 0.99
N LEU A 283 1.35 8.83 1.49
CA LEU A 283 0.43 9.64 0.71
C LEU A 283 0.74 11.11 0.98
N GLU A 284 1.46 11.75 0.06
CA GLU A 284 1.87 13.14 0.19
C GLU A 284 1.02 14.03 -0.71
N PRO A 285 0.34 15.06 -0.17
CA PRO A 285 -0.42 15.98 -0.99
C PRO A 285 0.52 16.84 -1.84
N VAL A 286 0.12 17.03 -3.09
CA VAL A 286 0.82 17.85 -4.06
C VAL A 286 0.23 19.26 -4.03
N PHE A 287 1.05 20.29 -4.19
CA PHE A 287 0.53 21.66 -4.21
C PHE A 287 0.02 22.04 -5.60
N ILE A 288 -1.27 22.38 -5.71
CA ILE A 288 -1.86 22.79 -6.99
C ILE A 288 -2.04 24.30 -7.00
N HIS A 289 -1.37 24.96 -7.94
CA HIS A 289 -1.40 26.40 -8.14
C HIS A 289 -2.40 26.77 -9.24
N ASP A 290 -3.23 27.78 -8.99
CA ASP A 290 -4.09 28.37 -10.02
C ASP A 290 -3.30 29.32 -10.94
N GLU A 291 -2.27 29.98 -10.40
CA GLU A 291 -1.41 30.91 -11.11
C GLU A 291 0.07 30.64 -10.78
N LEU A 292 0.97 30.98 -11.70
CA LEU A 292 2.41 30.82 -11.49
C LEU A 292 2.89 31.78 -10.40
N SER A 293 3.47 31.22 -9.34
CA SER A 293 4.06 32.01 -8.25
C SER A 293 5.17 32.93 -8.76
N TYR A 294 5.34 34.09 -8.12
CA TYR A 294 6.43 35.01 -8.42
C TYR A 294 7.79 34.31 -8.27
N ASN A 295 8.71 34.53 -9.22
CA ASN A 295 10.03 33.88 -9.35
C ASN A 295 10.02 32.36 -9.60
N SER A 296 8.86 31.71 -9.69
CA SER A 296 8.80 30.31 -10.10
C SER A 296 8.92 30.16 -11.62
N ILE A 297 9.50 29.04 -12.06
CA ILE A 297 9.60 28.68 -13.47
C ILE A 297 8.63 27.53 -13.77
N GLN A 298 7.69 27.78 -14.68
CA GLN A 298 6.85 26.73 -15.24
C GLN A 298 7.65 25.91 -16.27
N LEU A 299 7.62 24.58 -16.14
CA LEU A 299 8.26 23.67 -17.10
C LEU A 299 7.26 22.93 -17.98
N ASP A 300 6.01 22.87 -17.56
CA ASP A 300 4.95 22.24 -18.34
C ASP A 300 4.63 23.00 -19.63
N GLY A 301 4.34 22.23 -20.68
CA GLY A 301 4.01 22.74 -22.02
C GLY A 301 5.20 23.15 -22.88
N LYS A 302 6.43 23.18 -22.35
CA LYS A 302 7.64 23.56 -23.12
C LYS A 302 8.21 22.42 -23.98
N GLU A 303 7.96 21.18 -23.58
CA GLU A 303 8.50 19.98 -24.20
C GLU A 303 7.40 18.93 -24.40
N PRO A 304 7.55 18.01 -25.38
CA PRO A 304 6.61 16.93 -25.57
C PRO A 304 6.48 16.07 -24.30
N LYS A 305 5.27 15.57 -24.06
CA LYS A 305 5.01 14.67 -22.94
C LYS A 305 5.61 13.30 -23.23
N PRO A 306 6.19 12.60 -22.24
CA PRO A 306 6.51 11.18 -22.39
C PRO A 306 5.24 10.39 -22.70
N ASN A 307 5.33 9.42 -23.61
CA ASN A 307 4.18 8.64 -24.07
C ASN A 307 3.59 7.73 -22.97
N TYR A 308 4.45 7.13 -22.14
CA TYR A 308 4.09 6.28 -21.01
C TYR A 308 5.34 6.01 -20.15
N TYR A 309 5.15 5.49 -18.94
CA TYR A 309 6.22 4.93 -18.13
C TYR A 309 6.02 3.42 -17.95
N TYR A 310 6.88 2.63 -18.59
CA TYR A 310 6.92 1.17 -18.49
C TYR A 310 8.35 0.71 -18.22
N GLY A 311 8.86 1.01 -17.02
CA GLY A 311 10.27 0.78 -16.69
C GLY A 311 11.24 1.60 -17.56
N ARG A 312 12.53 1.26 -17.50
CA ARG A 312 13.56 1.94 -18.30
C ARG A 312 13.57 1.37 -19.72
N LYS A 313 13.84 2.20 -20.74
CA LYS A 313 13.98 1.78 -22.14
C LYS A 313 14.99 0.64 -22.34
N ILE A 314 16.03 0.57 -21.52
CA ILE A 314 17.01 -0.52 -21.52
C ILE A 314 16.41 -1.88 -21.14
N GLU A 315 15.30 -1.88 -20.40
CA GLU A 315 14.67 -3.07 -19.84
C GLU A 315 13.64 -3.67 -20.82
N ILE A 316 13.00 -2.85 -21.65
CA ILE A 316 11.90 -3.23 -22.55
C ILE A 316 12.26 -3.09 -24.04
N GLY A 317 13.43 -2.52 -24.32
CA GLY A 317 13.90 -2.23 -25.67
C GLY A 317 13.07 -1.13 -26.34
N ASN A 318 12.72 -1.36 -27.62
CA ASN A 318 11.89 -0.47 -28.42
C ASN A 318 10.47 -1.00 -28.61
N MET A 319 10.02 -1.96 -27.79
CA MET A 319 8.67 -2.51 -27.90
C MET A 319 7.61 -1.43 -27.68
N ALA A 320 6.61 -1.40 -28.56
CA ALA A 320 5.44 -0.57 -28.35
C ALA A 320 4.58 -1.12 -27.21
N PHE A 321 3.82 -0.26 -26.56
CA PHE A 321 2.96 -0.68 -25.44
C PHE A 321 1.91 -1.72 -25.87
N GLU A 322 1.37 -1.62 -27.09
CA GLU A 322 0.45 -2.62 -27.65
C GLU A 322 1.11 -4.00 -27.86
N GLU A 323 2.40 -4.03 -28.21
CA GLU A 323 3.16 -5.29 -28.32
C GLU A 323 3.33 -5.95 -26.95
N LEU A 324 3.56 -5.14 -25.90
CA LEU A 324 3.64 -5.62 -24.53
C LEU A 324 2.30 -6.17 -24.05
N LYS A 325 1.18 -5.50 -24.35
CA LYS A 325 -0.17 -6.00 -24.02
C LYS A 325 -0.42 -7.37 -24.65
N LEU A 326 -0.13 -7.51 -25.94
CA LEU A 326 -0.30 -8.78 -26.65
C LEU A 326 0.57 -9.89 -26.05
N LEU A 327 1.81 -9.58 -25.69
CA LEU A 327 2.72 -10.53 -25.04
C LEU A 327 2.17 -11.03 -23.71
N HIS A 328 1.69 -10.11 -22.85
CA HIS A 328 1.10 -10.43 -21.56
C HIS A 328 -0.21 -11.20 -21.68
N GLN A 329 -1.05 -10.85 -22.66
CA GLN A 329 -2.30 -11.55 -22.95
C GLN A 329 -2.02 -13.01 -23.36
N LYS A 330 -1.11 -13.23 -24.32
CA LYS A 330 -0.75 -14.57 -24.76
C LYS A 330 -0.20 -15.43 -23.61
N ALA A 331 0.64 -14.85 -22.75
CA ALA A 331 1.17 -15.55 -21.59
C ALA A 331 0.07 -15.93 -20.57
N LYS A 332 -1.00 -15.12 -20.48
CA LYS A 332 -2.17 -15.42 -19.65
C LYS A 332 -2.99 -16.56 -20.23
N GLU A 333 -3.26 -16.54 -21.53
CA GLU A 333 -3.95 -17.62 -22.24
C GLU A 333 -3.22 -18.97 -22.05
N GLU A 334 -1.90 -19.00 -22.21
CA GLU A 334 -1.08 -20.21 -21.94
C GLU A 334 -1.15 -20.68 -20.48
N TYR A 335 -1.28 -19.75 -19.53
CA TYR A 335 -1.42 -20.06 -18.11
C TYR A 335 -2.80 -20.67 -17.79
N ASP A 336 -3.86 -20.11 -18.37
CA ASP A 336 -5.24 -20.57 -18.15
C ASP A 336 -5.48 -21.97 -18.72
N GLU A 337 -4.75 -22.36 -19.78
CA GLU A 337 -4.76 -23.73 -20.32
C GLU A 337 -4.14 -24.78 -19.37
N ASN A 338 -3.30 -24.35 -18.42
CA ASN A 338 -2.54 -25.25 -17.53
C ASN A 338 -2.69 -24.85 -16.05
N PRO A 339 -3.89 -25.01 -15.46
CA PRO A 339 -4.17 -24.54 -14.11
C PRO A 339 -3.26 -25.20 -13.07
N LYS A 340 -2.62 -24.37 -12.25
CA LYS A 340 -1.75 -24.83 -11.16
C LYS A 340 -2.57 -25.36 -9.99
N PRO A 341 -2.01 -26.30 -9.19
CA PRO A 341 -2.66 -26.71 -7.96
C PRO A 341 -2.67 -25.57 -6.94
N TYR A 342 -3.75 -25.43 -6.17
CA TYR A 342 -3.77 -24.53 -5.03
C TYR A 342 -2.81 -25.01 -3.93
N LYS A 343 -2.21 -24.06 -3.20
CA LYS A 343 -1.43 -24.37 -2.01
C LYS A 343 -2.38 -24.87 -0.91
N GLU A 344 -2.08 -26.02 -0.32
CA GLU A 344 -2.85 -26.49 0.84
C GLU A 344 -2.74 -25.49 1.99
N VAL A 345 -3.90 -25.05 2.47
CA VAL A 345 -4.02 -24.12 3.60
C VAL A 345 -4.19 -24.94 4.86
N THR A 346 -3.34 -24.70 5.86
CA THR A 346 -3.50 -25.35 7.15
C THR A 346 -4.65 -24.71 7.93
N PHE A 347 -5.34 -25.50 8.75
CA PHE A 347 -6.43 -24.97 9.58
C PHE A 347 -5.96 -23.84 10.52
N LYS A 348 -4.71 -23.89 10.99
CA LYS A 348 -4.10 -22.82 11.79
C LYS A 348 -3.97 -21.50 11.02
N GLU A 349 -3.66 -21.56 9.73
CA GLU A 349 -3.58 -20.37 8.85
C GLU A 349 -4.98 -19.78 8.60
N ALA A 350 -5.97 -20.62 8.30
CA ALA A 350 -7.36 -20.19 8.14
C ALA A 350 -7.88 -19.47 9.42
N LEU A 351 -7.62 -20.02 10.60
CA LEU A 351 -7.99 -19.38 11.87
C LEU A 351 -7.27 -18.04 12.12
N LYS A 352 -6.02 -17.87 11.66
CA LYS A 352 -5.32 -16.57 11.78
C LYS A 352 -6.04 -15.49 10.98
N ILE A 353 -6.49 -15.83 9.78
CA ILE A 353 -7.23 -14.90 8.90
C ILE A 353 -8.58 -14.55 9.53
N VAL A 354 -9.34 -15.54 10.01
CA VAL A 354 -10.61 -15.30 10.74
C VAL A 354 -10.41 -14.33 11.92
N ASN A 355 -9.37 -14.52 12.73
CA ASN A 355 -9.11 -13.64 13.87
C ASN A 355 -8.74 -12.21 13.45
N LYS A 356 -8.09 -12.06 12.29
CA LYS A 356 -7.77 -10.74 11.73
C LYS A 356 -9.05 -10.06 11.25
N GLU A 357 -9.86 -10.73 10.45
CA GLU A 357 -11.15 -10.23 9.98
C GLU A 357 -12.06 -9.84 11.13
N LYS A 358 -12.16 -10.68 12.17
CA LYS A 358 -12.94 -10.38 13.37
C LYS A 358 -12.52 -9.09 14.08
N ARG A 359 -11.26 -8.66 13.95
CA ARG A 359 -10.80 -7.37 14.48
C ARG A 359 -11.16 -6.20 13.57
N ILE A 360 -11.20 -6.43 12.26
CA ILE A 360 -11.52 -5.43 11.25
C ILE A 360 -13.03 -5.16 11.22
N ARG A 361 -13.84 -6.22 11.14
CA ARG A 361 -15.31 -6.18 11.03
C ARG A 361 -15.99 -6.96 12.17
N PRO A 362 -15.88 -6.49 13.43
CA PRO A 362 -16.37 -7.25 14.59
C PRO A 362 -17.89 -7.48 14.60
N ASN A 363 -18.66 -6.63 13.95
CA ASN A 363 -20.13 -6.72 13.92
C ASN A 363 -20.65 -7.86 13.04
N ASP A 364 -19.82 -8.34 12.11
CA ASP A 364 -20.19 -9.42 11.19
C ASP A 364 -20.12 -10.79 11.86
N PHE A 365 -19.50 -10.88 13.04
CA PHE A 365 -19.24 -12.15 13.72
C PHE A 365 -19.95 -12.22 15.06
N ASN A 366 -20.54 -13.38 15.33
CA ASN A 366 -21.12 -13.64 16.64
C ASN A 366 -20.05 -13.80 17.73
N LYS A 367 -20.53 -13.76 18.98
CA LYS A 367 -19.72 -14.10 20.14
C LYS A 367 -19.22 -15.54 20.03
N ARG A 368 -18.07 -15.83 20.65
CA ARG A 368 -17.49 -17.17 20.69
C ARG A 368 -18.47 -18.19 21.28
N LEU A 369 -18.41 -19.42 20.78
CA LEU A 369 -19.19 -20.54 21.31
C LEU A 369 -18.83 -20.79 22.79
N SER A 370 -19.84 -20.86 23.66
CA SER A 370 -19.64 -21.12 25.08
C SER A 370 -19.49 -22.62 25.38
N SER A 371 -18.82 -22.95 26.48
CA SER A 371 -18.71 -24.35 26.95
C SER A 371 -20.06 -24.97 27.29
N LYS A 372 -21.10 -24.16 27.57
CA LYS A 372 -22.45 -24.64 27.84
C LYS A 372 -23.13 -25.08 26.53
N GLU A 373 -23.14 -24.21 25.53
CA GLU A 373 -23.69 -24.53 24.20
C GLU A 373 -23.01 -25.76 23.57
N MET A 374 -21.72 -25.94 23.82
CA MET A 374 -20.98 -27.12 23.34
C MET A 374 -21.41 -28.43 24.01
N LYS A 375 -21.80 -28.39 25.29
CA LYS A 375 -22.28 -29.58 26.03
C LYS A 375 -23.72 -29.95 25.65
N ASP A 376 -24.52 -28.95 25.31
CA ASP A 376 -25.93 -29.12 24.98
C ASP A 376 -26.13 -29.62 23.52
N SER A 377 -25.09 -29.50 22.69
CA SER A 377 -25.08 -29.95 21.29
C SER A 377 -25.05 -31.47 21.15
N ARG A 378 -25.94 -32.02 20.33
CA ARG A 378 -26.00 -33.45 19.99
C ARG A 378 -25.39 -33.79 18.63
N ILE A 379 -25.10 -32.76 17.81
CA ILE A 379 -24.53 -32.94 16.48
C ILE A 379 -23.04 -33.26 16.55
N ASN A 380 -22.61 -34.25 15.78
CA ASN A 380 -21.21 -34.66 15.69
C ASN A 380 -20.53 -33.91 14.54
N LEU A 381 -19.69 -32.93 14.89
CA LEU A 381 -18.99 -32.07 13.93
C LEU A 381 -17.48 -32.37 13.95
N PRO A 382 -16.78 -32.25 12.81
CA PRO A 382 -15.33 -32.34 12.76
C PRO A 382 -14.68 -31.34 13.72
N SER A 383 -13.58 -31.73 14.37
CA SER A 383 -12.94 -30.90 15.40
C SER A 383 -12.47 -29.53 14.87
N ASN A 384 -12.05 -29.44 13.61
CA ASN A 384 -11.73 -28.16 12.96
C ASN A 384 -12.96 -27.24 12.88
N TRP A 385 -14.15 -27.74 12.56
CA TRP A 385 -15.35 -26.91 12.54
C TRP A 385 -15.72 -26.42 13.94
N ILE A 386 -15.58 -27.27 14.95
CA ILE A 386 -15.80 -26.91 16.36
C ILE A 386 -14.82 -25.80 16.78
N GLU A 387 -13.54 -25.91 16.43
CA GLU A 387 -12.54 -24.88 16.72
C GLU A 387 -12.84 -23.55 16.03
N LEU A 388 -13.41 -23.57 14.81
CA LEU A 388 -13.89 -22.37 14.14
C LEU A 388 -15.05 -21.72 14.92
N LEU A 389 -16.06 -22.49 15.33
CA LEU A 389 -17.20 -21.99 16.11
C LEU A 389 -16.78 -21.45 17.50
N LYS A 390 -15.73 -22.03 18.12
CA LYS A 390 -15.09 -21.47 19.32
C LYS A 390 -14.50 -20.08 19.09
N LYS A 391 -14.24 -19.67 17.85
CA LYS A 391 -13.85 -18.31 17.49
C LYS A 391 -15.05 -17.47 17.07
N ILE A 392 -15.91 -18.01 16.22
CA ILE A 392 -17.03 -17.32 15.57
C ILE A 392 -18.26 -18.24 15.54
N ASN A 393 -19.11 -18.19 16.57
CA ASN A 393 -20.31 -19.03 16.66
C ASN A 393 -21.43 -18.53 15.72
N GLY A 394 -21.15 -18.54 14.43
CA GLY A 394 -21.91 -17.89 13.38
C GLY A 394 -21.44 -16.49 13.01
N GLY A 395 -21.96 -16.00 11.89
CA GLY A 395 -21.62 -14.71 11.29
C GLY A 395 -21.11 -14.84 9.85
N TYR A 396 -20.74 -13.72 9.26
CA TYR A 396 -20.44 -13.61 7.83
C TYR A 396 -18.94 -13.81 7.55
N LEU A 397 -18.58 -14.80 6.74
CA LEU A 397 -17.20 -14.94 6.23
C LEU A 397 -16.92 -13.95 5.10
N ASN A 398 -17.93 -13.62 4.30
CA ASN A 398 -17.99 -12.52 3.34
C ASN A 398 -19.46 -12.07 3.24
N VAL A 399 -19.76 -11.14 2.34
CA VAL A 399 -21.12 -10.61 2.12
C VAL A 399 -22.15 -11.67 1.72
N GLU A 400 -21.72 -12.78 1.12
CA GLU A 400 -22.62 -13.82 0.65
C GLU A 400 -22.75 -15.00 1.62
N CYS A 401 -21.70 -15.35 2.37
CA CYS A 401 -21.59 -16.59 3.14
C CYS A 401 -21.76 -16.35 4.65
N GLU A 402 -22.91 -16.78 5.17
CA GLU A 402 -23.24 -16.74 6.59
C GLU A 402 -23.03 -18.12 7.22
N ILE A 403 -22.06 -18.24 8.12
CA ILE A 403 -21.92 -19.40 9.01
C ILE A 403 -23.05 -19.38 10.02
N LEU A 404 -23.69 -20.54 10.21
CA LEU A 404 -24.75 -20.69 11.18
C LEU A 404 -24.20 -20.91 12.60
N PRO A 405 -24.84 -20.34 13.64
CA PRO A 405 -24.54 -20.68 15.03
C PRO A 405 -24.79 -22.17 15.30
N LEU A 406 -24.03 -22.78 16.22
CA LEU A 406 -24.12 -24.22 16.52
C LEU A 406 -25.56 -24.71 16.77
N LYS A 407 -26.36 -23.91 17.47
CA LYS A 407 -27.75 -24.24 17.84
C LYS A 407 -28.71 -24.34 16.64
N GLU A 408 -28.33 -23.77 15.49
CA GLU A 408 -29.17 -23.70 14.28
C GLU A 408 -28.76 -24.75 13.25
N ILE A 409 -27.54 -25.29 13.34
CA ILE A 409 -26.99 -26.24 12.36
C ILE A 409 -27.87 -27.49 12.23
N GLU A 410 -28.35 -28.07 13.34
CA GLU A 410 -29.17 -29.29 13.31
C GLU A 410 -30.51 -29.05 12.60
N THR A 411 -31.21 -27.97 12.95
CA THR A 411 -32.48 -27.61 12.30
C THR A 411 -32.27 -27.32 10.82
N PHE A 412 -31.28 -26.51 10.47
CA PHE A 412 -30.99 -26.16 9.09
C PHE A 412 -30.55 -27.38 8.26
N SER A 413 -29.74 -28.27 8.81
CA SER A 413 -29.34 -29.52 8.14
C SER A 413 -30.54 -30.40 7.84
N ASN A 414 -31.50 -30.52 8.77
CA ASN A 414 -32.71 -31.29 8.54
C ASN A 414 -33.59 -30.67 7.45
N GLU A 415 -33.73 -29.34 7.44
CA GLU A 415 -34.46 -28.61 6.39
C GLU A 415 -33.81 -28.83 5.02
N LYS A 416 -32.49 -28.68 4.92
CA LYS A 416 -31.76 -28.85 3.66
C LYS A 416 -31.65 -30.30 3.21
N GLN A 417 -31.67 -31.27 4.12
CA GLN A 417 -31.79 -32.67 3.76
C GLN A 417 -33.13 -32.97 3.07
N ILE A 418 -34.24 -32.36 3.52
CA ILE A 418 -35.55 -32.50 2.87
C ILE A 418 -35.50 -31.89 1.47
N VAL A 419 -35.01 -30.65 1.35
CA VAL A 419 -34.86 -29.97 0.05
C VAL A 419 -33.96 -30.77 -0.90
N GLY A 420 -32.84 -31.31 -0.42
CA GLY A 420 -31.93 -32.14 -1.21
C GLY A 420 -32.60 -33.41 -1.74
N LEU A 421 -33.44 -34.06 -0.93
CA LEU A 421 -34.22 -35.23 -1.33
C LEU A 421 -35.31 -34.92 -2.37
N GLU A 422 -35.82 -33.68 -2.41
CA GLU A 422 -36.75 -33.24 -3.46
C GLU A 422 -36.06 -33.12 -4.83
N PHE A 423 -34.76 -32.80 -4.86
CA PHE A 423 -33.96 -32.76 -6.10
C PHE A 423 -33.44 -34.13 -6.51
N ASN A 424 -33.02 -34.95 -5.55
CA ASN A 424 -32.42 -36.25 -5.79
C ASN A 424 -32.79 -37.24 -4.67
N GLU A 425 -33.52 -38.30 -5.00
CA GLU A 425 -33.93 -39.33 -4.03
C GLU A 425 -32.73 -39.99 -3.30
N ASP A 426 -31.55 -39.98 -3.92
CA ASP A 426 -30.30 -40.50 -3.37
C ASP A 426 -29.43 -39.41 -2.70
N TYR A 427 -30.03 -38.31 -2.22
CA TYR A 427 -29.29 -37.22 -1.59
C TYR A 427 -28.48 -37.73 -0.38
N PRO A 428 -27.15 -37.50 -0.33
CA PRO A 428 -26.30 -38.18 0.66
C PRO A 428 -26.62 -37.78 2.11
N GLN A 429 -26.94 -38.78 2.94
CA GLN A 429 -27.24 -38.57 4.38
C GLN A 429 -26.02 -38.24 5.25
N ASN A 430 -24.82 -38.32 4.68
CA ASN A 430 -23.57 -38.02 5.37
C ASN A 430 -23.21 -36.52 5.31
N ARG A 431 -24.19 -35.64 5.10
CA ARG A 431 -23.99 -34.20 4.97
C ARG A 431 -24.53 -33.45 6.17
N ILE A 432 -23.84 -32.38 6.54
CA ILE A 432 -24.30 -31.44 7.57
C ILE A 432 -24.23 -30.04 6.97
N SER A 433 -25.37 -29.36 6.86
CA SER A 433 -25.47 -28.00 6.34
C SER A 433 -25.09 -27.00 7.42
N ILE A 434 -24.06 -26.20 7.14
CA ILE A 434 -23.33 -25.39 8.12
C ILE A 434 -23.36 -23.88 7.85
N ALA A 435 -23.63 -23.49 6.62
CA ALA A 435 -23.66 -22.11 6.18
C ALA A 435 -24.66 -21.95 5.05
N LYS A 436 -25.17 -20.74 4.87
CA LYS A 436 -26.08 -20.35 3.79
C LYS A 436 -25.50 -19.19 3.00
N ARG A 437 -25.85 -19.13 1.72
CA ARG A 437 -25.51 -18.03 0.83
C ARG A 437 -26.70 -17.08 0.66
N ALA A 438 -26.45 -15.81 0.33
CA ALA A 438 -27.48 -14.78 0.19
C ALA A 438 -28.54 -15.08 -0.90
N ASP A 439 -28.15 -15.81 -1.94
CA ASP A 439 -29.02 -16.28 -3.04
C ASP A 439 -29.85 -17.54 -2.68
N GLY A 440 -29.63 -18.12 -1.50
CA GLY A 440 -30.35 -19.28 -1.00
C GLY A 440 -29.61 -20.62 -1.18
N ASP A 441 -28.48 -20.63 -1.88
CA ASP A 441 -27.54 -21.75 -1.90
C ASP A 441 -27.04 -22.06 -0.46
N TRP A 442 -26.49 -23.24 -0.25
CA TRP A 442 -25.94 -23.61 1.05
C TRP A 442 -24.66 -24.41 0.96
N TYR A 443 -24.00 -24.55 2.10
CA TYR A 443 -22.74 -25.26 2.22
C TYR A 443 -22.88 -26.46 3.15
N ASP A 444 -22.42 -27.61 2.69
CA ASP A 444 -22.43 -28.86 3.45
C ASP A 444 -21.03 -29.33 3.79
N LEU A 445 -20.85 -29.82 5.03
CA LEU A 445 -19.74 -30.69 5.40
C LEU A 445 -20.02 -32.10 4.89
N VAL A 446 -19.08 -32.71 4.17
CA VAL A 446 -19.21 -34.09 3.68
C VAL A 446 -18.51 -35.05 4.65
N LEU A 447 -19.27 -35.73 5.49
CA LEU A 447 -18.73 -36.63 6.51
C LEU A 447 -18.33 -37.97 5.89
N THR A 448 -17.07 -38.33 6.04
CA THR A 448 -16.52 -39.66 5.72
C THR A 448 -16.15 -40.40 7.00
N LYS A 449 -15.79 -41.68 6.90
CA LYS A 449 -15.36 -42.47 8.08
C LYS A 449 -14.17 -41.84 8.82
N ASP A 450 -13.35 -41.04 8.14
CA ASP A 450 -12.16 -40.39 8.69
C ASP A 450 -12.40 -38.92 9.11
N SER A 451 -13.63 -38.40 8.98
CA SER A 451 -13.95 -36.98 9.19
C SER A 451 -14.00 -36.50 10.65
N SER A 452 -13.28 -37.18 11.55
CA SER A 452 -13.20 -36.80 12.97
C SER A 452 -12.54 -35.42 13.18
N THR A 453 -11.59 -35.06 12.32
CA THR A 453 -10.81 -33.83 12.44
C THR A 453 -11.17 -32.81 11.37
N ASP A 454 -11.26 -33.24 10.12
CA ASP A 454 -11.49 -32.38 8.97
C ASP A 454 -12.40 -33.08 7.96
N CYS A 455 -12.99 -32.32 7.05
CA CYS A 455 -13.78 -32.88 5.97
C CYS A 455 -13.85 -31.94 4.77
N PRO A 456 -14.20 -32.46 3.58
CA PRO A 456 -14.56 -31.63 2.46
C PRO A 456 -15.79 -30.77 2.77
N VAL A 457 -15.87 -29.63 2.10
CA VAL A 457 -17.04 -28.74 2.10
C VAL A 457 -17.53 -28.63 0.66
N VAL A 458 -18.85 -28.64 0.44
CA VAL A 458 -19.44 -28.47 -0.90
C VAL A 458 -20.48 -27.36 -0.88
N GLN A 459 -20.57 -26.59 -1.95
CA GLN A 459 -21.67 -25.65 -2.20
C GLN A 459 -22.75 -26.35 -3.02
N ILE A 460 -23.99 -26.24 -2.56
CA ILE A 460 -25.16 -26.85 -3.19
C ILE A 460 -26.08 -25.76 -3.71
N SER A 461 -26.48 -25.91 -4.98
CA SER A 461 -27.42 -25.01 -5.64
C SER A 461 -28.84 -25.16 -5.09
N LEU A 462 -29.51 -24.05 -4.77
CA LEU A 462 -30.94 -24.05 -4.48
C LEU A 462 -31.81 -24.29 -5.72
N GLU A 463 -31.32 -23.99 -6.92
CA GLU A 463 -32.11 -24.13 -8.15
C GLU A 463 -32.21 -25.58 -8.63
N GLY A 464 -31.15 -26.38 -8.44
CA GLY A 464 -31.08 -27.74 -8.97
C GLY A 464 -30.52 -28.81 -8.03
N GLY A 465 -30.03 -28.44 -6.84
CA GLY A 465 -29.39 -29.39 -5.91
C GLY A 465 -28.00 -29.87 -6.33
N ASP A 466 -27.45 -29.33 -7.42
CA ASP A 466 -26.12 -29.67 -7.93
C ASP A 466 -24.99 -29.14 -7.05
N ILE A 467 -23.85 -29.83 -7.06
CA ILE A 467 -22.60 -29.35 -6.44
C ILE A 467 -21.98 -28.31 -7.37
N LEU A 468 -21.99 -27.04 -6.94
CA LEU A 468 -21.39 -25.95 -7.70
C LEU A 468 -19.88 -25.83 -7.46
N ARG A 469 -19.44 -26.12 -6.24
CA ARG A 469 -18.03 -26.00 -5.83
C ARG A 469 -17.70 -26.99 -4.71
N GLU A 470 -16.45 -27.47 -4.70
CA GLU A 470 -15.92 -28.36 -3.67
C GLU A 470 -14.59 -27.84 -3.11
N TRP A 471 -14.47 -27.88 -1.79
CA TRP A 471 -13.25 -27.62 -1.04
C TRP A 471 -12.79 -28.90 -0.37
N LYS A 472 -11.50 -29.22 -0.48
CA LYS A 472 -10.93 -30.46 0.09
C LYS A 472 -10.90 -30.49 1.62
N SER A 473 -10.99 -29.33 2.26
CA SER A 473 -10.94 -29.18 3.72
C SER A 473 -11.70 -27.96 4.21
N ILE A 474 -12.08 -27.96 5.49
CA ILE A 474 -12.64 -26.80 6.19
C ILE A 474 -11.68 -25.61 6.10
N ALA A 475 -10.38 -25.85 6.21
CA ALA A 475 -9.37 -24.81 6.12
C ALA A 475 -9.38 -24.11 4.75
N SER A 476 -9.47 -24.90 3.66
CA SER A 476 -9.55 -24.34 2.31
C SER A 476 -10.85 -23.58 2.06
N PHE A 477 -11.99 -24.07 2.56
CA PHE A 477 -13.28 -23.36 2.50
C PHE A 477 -13.23 -22.02 3.23
N VAL A 478 -12.82 -22.01 4.50
CA VAL A 478 -12.76 -20.76 5.30
C VAL A 478 -11.79 -19.76 4.69
N TYR A 479 -10.63 -20.24 4.23
CA TYR A 479 -9.63 -19.39 3.59
C TYR A 479 -10.20 -18.77 2.32
N ASP A 480 -10.77 -19.59 1.44
CA ASP A 480 -11.33 -19.13 0.18
C ASP A 480 -12.51 -18.16 0.39
N MET A 481 -13.49 -18.48 1.25
CA MET A 481 -14.63 -17.58 1.52
C MET A 481 -14.24 -16.20 2.05
N ILE A 482 -13.16 -16.08 2.82
CA ILE A 482 -12.70 -14.78 3.30
C ILE A 482 -11.98 -13.99 2.19
N LEU A 483 -11.39 -14.68 1.22
CA LEU A 483 -10.61 -14.06 0.14
C LEU A 483 -11.42 -13.79 -1.12
N ASP A 484 -12.38 -14.66 -1.44
CA ASP A 484 -13.49 -14.42 -2.35
C ASP A 484 -14.43 -13.39 -1.71
N ASN A 485 -13.96 -12.15 -1.55
CA ASN A 485 -14.84 -10.99 -1.60
C ASN A 485 -15.01 -10.64 -3.09
N ASN A 486 -15.59 -11.57 -3.86
CA ASN A 486 -16.15 -11.27 -5.17
C ASN A 486 -17.44 -10.51 -4.92
N ASP A 487 -17.30 -9.23 -4.63
CA ASP A 487 -18.20 -8.20 -5.14
C ASP A 487 -17.28 -7.12 -5.73
#